data_AF-A0AAV0DVW5-F1
#
_entry.id   AF-A0AAV0DVW5-F1
#
_cell.length_a   1.000
_cell.length_b   1.000
_cell.length_c   1.000
_cell.angle_alpha   90.00
_cell.angle_beta   90.00
_cell.angle_gamma   90.00
#
_symmetry.space_group_name_H-M   'P 1'
#
loop_
_entity.id
_entity.type
_entity.pdbx_description
1 polymer ?
#
loop_
_entity_poly.entity_id
_entity_poly.type
_entity_poly.pdbx_seq_one_letter_code
_entity_poly.pdbx_strand_id
1 'polypeptide(L)'
;MMFTINGEKDEHGRRKRKHDLGESSGGIYIPPFKLARMMEDAEDKSSAEYQRMTWDDLKKSINGLVNKVNATNIKNIIPELFAENLIRGRGLFVRACIKSQMASPGFTDVFAALAAVVNTKFPEVGDLLLRRIVLQLQRAYIRNDKPKLLAAMKFIAHLVNHQVVHELVALELLAVLLENPSDDSVEVAVGFVTECGSILQDLTPRGLDGIVSCMQNHRYVYFWGI
;
A
#
# COMPACT_ATOMS: atom_id res chain seq x y z
N MET A 1 -28.79 46.89 -68.53
CA MET A 1 -28.43 45.83 -67.56
C MET A 1 -28.36 46.49 -66.18
N MET A 2 -28.84 45.78 -65.16
CA MET A 2 -29.24 46.25 -63.82
C MET A 2 -28.20 46.99 -62.96
N PHE A 3 -28.76 47.77 -62.03
CA PHE A 3 -28.20 48.44 -60.85
C PHE A 3 -27.86 47.48 -59.68
N THR A 4 -27.07 47.97 -58.70
CA THR A 4 -27.03 47.65 -57.23
C THR A 4 -26.49 46.26 -56.79
N ILE A 5 -25.96 45.96 -55.59
CA ILE A 5 -25.57 46.60 -54.30
C ILE A 5 -24.69 45.58 -53.52
N ASN A 6 -23.95 46.06 -52.52
CA ASN A 6 -23.20 45.36 -51.45
C ASN A 6 -23.74 44.00 -50.92
N GLY A 7 -22.82 43.14 -50.50
CA GLY A 7 -22.98 42.07 -49.48
C GLY A 7 -21.58 41.69 -48.96
N GLU A 8 -21.21 42.05 -47.74
CA GLU A 8 -21.28 41.25 -46.50
C GLU A 8 -20.26 40.10 -46.41
N LYS A 9 -19.62 40.05 -45.23
CA LYS A 9 -18.47 39.23 -44.84
C LYS A 9 -18.89 37.79 -44.63
N ASP A 10 -17.96 36.85 -44.82
CA ASP A 10 -17.77 35.63 -44.02
C ASP A 10 -16.41 35.01 -44.39
N GLU A 11 -15.47 34.86 -43.44
CA GLU A 11 -15.07 33.58 -42.80
C GLU A 11 -13.64 33.21 -43.28
N HIS A 12 -12.63 32.83 -42.48
CA HIS A 12 -12.56 32.02 -41.27
C HIS A 12 -11.29 32.37 -40.48
N GLY A 13 -11.44 32.65 -39.19
CA GLY A 13 -10.34 32.79 -38.23
C GLY A 13 -9.71 31.44 -37.88
N ARG A 14 -8.37 31.40 -37.92
CA ARG A 14 -7.53 30.27 -37.51
C ARG A 14 -7.62 30.08 -35.99
N ARG A 15 -8.64 29.36 -35.50
CA ARG A 15 -8.73 28.92 -34.10
C ARG A 15 -7.58 27.96 -33.78
N LYS A 16 -6.68 28.39 -32.87
CA LYS A 16 -5.71 27.50 -32.22
C LYS A 16 -6.48 26.38 -31.52
N ARG A 17 -6.24 25.13 -31.93
CA ARG A 17 -6.74 23.94 -31.24
C ARG A 17 -6.18 23.92 -29.83
N LYS A 18 -7.05 24.04 -28.82
CA LYS A 18 -6.74 23.62 -27.45
C LYS A 18 -6.52 22.11 -27.51
N HIS A 19 -5.35 21.67 -27.08
CA HIS A 19 -5.05 20.26 -26.94
C HIS A 19 -5.66 19.82 -25.60
N ASP A 20 -6.87 19.27 -25.65
CA ASP A 20 -7.52 18.68 -24.49
C ASP A 20 -6.63 17.54 -23.95
N LEU A 21 -6.10 17.71 -22.73
CA LEU A 21 -5.30 16.71 -22.00
C LEU A 21 -6.19 15.65 -21.32
N GLY A 22 -7.27 15.28 -21.99
CA GLY A 22 -8.18 14.20 -21.62
C GLY A 22 -8.26 13.20 -22.77
N GLU A 23 -8.23 11.91 -22.42
CA GLU A 23 -8.55 10.77 -23.31
C GLU A 23 -7.40 10.22 -24.18
N SER A 24 -6.40 9.62 -23.52
CA SER A 24 -5.88 8.31 -23.93
C SER A 24 -5.07 7.67 -22.79
N SER A 25 -5.32 6.39 -22.54
CA SER A 25 -4.72 5.53 -21.52
C SER A 25 -3.20 5.28 -21.68
N GLY A 26 -2.55 5.98 -22.60
CA GLY A 26 -1.10 5.96 -22.83
C GLY A 26 -0.54 7.35 -22.72
N GLY A 27 -0.35 7.85 -21.50
CA GLY A 27 0.34 9.12 -21.28
C GLY A 27 1.73 9.08 -21.94
N ILE A 28 2.01 10.05 -22.82
CA ILE A 28 3.33 10.21 -23.45
C ILE A 28 4.36 10.35 -22.33
N TYR A 29 5.38 9.48 -22.31
CA TYR A 29 6.49 9.61 -21.36
C TYR A 29 7.21 10.94 -21.60
N ILE A 30 7.16 11.83 -20.61
CA ILE A 30 7.92 13.07 -20.59
C ILE A 30 9.23 12.79 -19.84
N PRO A 31 10.41 12.93 -20.48
CA PRO A 31 11.68 12.74 -19.81
C PRO A 31 11.86 13.70 -18.61
N PRO A 32 12.53 13.28 -17.51
CA PRO A 32 12.64 14.06 -16.26
C PRO A 32 13.19 15.47 -16.45
N PHE A 33 14.21 15.64 -17.30
CA PHE A 33 14.81 16.95 -17.56
C PHE A 33 13.83 17.92 -18.26
N LYS A 34 12.94 17.39 -19.11
CA LYS A 34 11.91 18.18 -19.80
C LYS A 34 10.80 18.55 -18.84
N LEU A 35 10.42 17.63 -17.94
CA LEU A 35 9.44 17.88 -16.90
C LEU A 35 9.93 18.95 -15.90
N ALA A 36 11.19 18.90 -15.50
CA ALA A 36 11.79 19.90 -14.62
C ALA A 36 11.72 21.32 -15.21
N ARG A 37 12.07 21.48 -16.50
CA ARG A 37 11.92 22.77 -17.20
C ARG A 37 10.46 23.23 -17.26
N MET A 38 9.54 22.32 -17.59
CA MET A 38 8.10 22.63 -17.59
C MET A 38 7.58 23.07 -16.21
N MET A 39 8.15 22.56 -15.12
CA MET A 39 7.80 22.97 -13.75
C MET A 39 8.40 24.32 -13.36
N GLU A 40 9.60 24.65 -13.87
CA GLU A 40 10.27 25.93 -13.64
C GLU A 40 9.55 27.06 -14.37
N ASP A 41 9.08 26.79 -15.59
CA ASP A 41 8.33 27.73 -16.44
C ASP A 41 6.84 27.86 -16.03
N ALA A 42 6.38 27.07 -15.06
CA ALA A 42 4.98 27.07 -14.64
C ALA A 42 4.65 28.27 -13.73
N GLU A 43 4.01 29.28 -14.28
CA GLU A 43 3.57 30.48 -13.54
C GLU A 43 2.43 30.19 -12.56
N ASP A 44 1.48 29.31 -12.93
CA ASP A 44 0.32 28.96 -12.10
C ASP A 44 0.42 27.58 -11.45
N LYS A 45 0.84 27.56 -10.19
CA LYS A 45 0.94 26.36 -9.34
C LYS A 45 -0.42 25.83 -8.86
N SER A 46 -1.50 26.59 -9.04
CA SER A 46 -2.85 26.14 -8.69
C SER A 46 -3.52 25.36 -9.83
N SER A 47 -3.00 25.46 -11.04
CA SER A 47 -3.52 24.78 -12.22
C SER A 47 -3.61 23.26 -12.04
N ALA A 48 -4.64 22.66 -12.64
CA ALA A 48 -4.85 21.20 -12.60
C ALA A 48 -3.67 20.43 -13.23
N GLU A 49 -3.03 21.00 -14.26
CA GLU A 49 -1.87 20.42 -14.94
C GLU A 49 -0.66 20.36 -13.99
N TYR A 50 -0.34 21.46 -13.30
CA TYR A 50 0.74 21.49 -12.31
C TYR A 50 0.48 20.52 -11.15
N GLN A 51 -0.76 20.46 -10.65
CA GLN A 51 -1.14 19.52 -9.60
C GLN A 51 -1.00 18.06 -10.03
N ARG A 52 -1.28 17.74 -11.30
CA ARG A 52 -1.12 16.40 -11.87
C ARG A 52 0.35 16.03 -12.05
N MET A 53 1.18 16.94 -12.58
CA MET A 53 2.61 16.71 -12.71
C MET A 53 3.28 16.47 -11.35
N THR A 54 3.02 17.33 -10.36
CA THR A 54 3.55 17.15 -9.00
C THR A 54 3.04 15.87 -8.32
N TRP A 55 1.81 15.45 -8.60
CA TRP A 55 1.28 14.18 -8.11
C TRP A 55 1.99 12.96 -8.74
N ASP A 56 2.23 13.00 -10.05
CA ASP A 56 2.94 11.92 -10.74
C ASP A 56 4.39 11.80 -10.28
N ASP A 57 5.06 12.91 -9.98
CA ASP A 57 6.41 12.90 -9.43
C ASP A 57 6.46 12.40 -7.99
N LEU A 58 5.53 12.84 -7.12
CA LEU A 58 5.35 12.29 -5.78
C LEU A 58 5.16 10.76 -5.82
N LYS A 59 4.32 10.28 -6.74
CA LYS A 59 4.09 8.85 -6.95
C LYS A 59 5.35 8.12 -7.39
N LYS A 60 6.15 8.68 -8.32
CA LYS A 60 7.42 8.06 -8.75
C LYS A 60 8.43 8.03 -7.61
N SER A 61 8.59 9.13 -6.88
CA SER A 61 9.53 9.25 -5.76
C SER A 61 9.23 8.22 -4.67
N ILE A 62 7.99 8.21 -4.15
CA ILE A 62 7.57 7.25 -3.11
C ILE A 62 7.76 5.81 -3.57
N ASN A 63 7.32 5.45 -4.79
CA ASN A 63 7.52 4.09 -5.31
C ASN A 63 9.00 3.74 -5.45
N GLY A 64 9.83 4.68 -5.90
CA GLY A 64 11.26 4.51 -6.05
C GLY A 64 11.96 4.25 -4.71
N LEU A 65 11.61 5.02 -3.68
CA LEU A 65 12.15 4.88 -2.33
C LEU A 65 11.74 3.53 -1.70
N VAL A 66 10.46 3.18 -1.76
CA VAL A 66 9.96 1.91 -1.22
C VAL A 66 10.56 0.70 -1.94
N ASN A 67 10.77 0.75 -3.25
CA ASN A 67 11.39 -0.37 -3.98
C ASN A 67 12.89 -0.54 -3.72
N LYS A 68 13.59 0.52 -3.30
CA LYS A 68 15.03 0.49 -3.02
C LYS A 68 15.36 0.16 -1.58
N VAL A 69 14.38 0.23 -0.67
CA VAL A 69 14.61 0.06 0.76
C VAL A 69 15.06 -1.36 1.08
N ASN A 70 16.06 -1.48 1.96
CA ASN A 70 16.54 -2.73 2.54
C ASN A 70 17.10 -2.44 3.94
N ALA A 71 17.49 -3.49 4.67
CA ALA A 71 17.98 -3.38 6.04
C ALA A 71 19.23 -2.49 6.19
N THR A 72 20.09 -2.40 5.16
CA THR A 72 21.34 -1.63 5.25
C THR A 72 21.16 -0.15 4.91
N ASN A 73 20.19 0.20 4.06
CA ASN A 73 20.00 1.57 3.59
C ASN A 73 18.77 2.28 4.18
N ILE A 74 17.94 1.61 4.99
CA ILE A 74 16.68 2.19 5.51
C ILE A 74 16.90 3.54 6.23
N LYS A 75 18.03 3.70 6.93
CA LYS A 75 18.39 4.96 7.61
C LYS A 75 18.60 6.13 6.65
N ASN A 76 19.00 5.88 5.41
CA ASN A 76 19.16 6.89 4.37
C ASN A 76 17.85 7.14 3.62
N ILE A 77 17.05 6.09 3.42
CA ILE A 77 15.73 6.17 2.77
C ILE A 77 14.73 6.99 3.60
N ILE A 78 14.77 6.87 4.93
CA ILE A 78 13.83 7.54 5.83
C ILE A 78 13.84 9.07 5.66
N PRO A 79 15.00 9.78 5.71
CA PRO A 79 15.05 11.22 5.47
C PRO A 79 14.51 11.63 4.09
N GLU A 80 14.88 10.90 3.03
CA GLU A 80 14.38 11.16 1.67
C GLU A 80 12.85 11.00 1.59
N LEU A 81 12.31 9.97 2.25
CA LEU A 81 10.87 9.73 2.30
C LEU A 81 10.13 10.83 3.08
N PHE A 82 10.70 11.34 4.17
CA PHE A 82 10.10 12.43 4.95
C PHE A 82 10.22 13.80 4.27
N ALA A 83 11.07 13.95 3.24
CA ALA A 83 11.07 15.12 2.37
C ALA A 83 9.86 15.16 1.42
N GLU A 84 9.20 14.01 1.20
CA GLU A 84 7.98 13.91 0.39
C GLU A 84 6.71 14.27 1.18
N ASN A 85 5.68 14.73 0.48
CA ASN A 85 4.39 15.03 1.12
C ASN A 85 3.59 13.74 1.40
N LEU A 86 3.93 13.04 2.48
CA LEU A 86 3.30 11.78 2.89
C LEU A 86 1.85 11.93 3.34
N ILE A 87 1.40 13.12 3.75
CA ILE A 87 -0.02 13.36 4.09
C ILE A 87 -0.87 13.33 2.82
N ARG A 88 -0.47 14.07 1.78
CA ARG A 88 -1.09 14.03 0.45
C ARG A 88 -0.89 12.65 -0.19
N GLY A 89 0.30 12.08 -0.04
CA GLY A 89 0.75 10.83 -0.64
C GLY A 89 0.43 9.56 0.14
N ARG A 90 -0.29 9.61 1.28
CA ARG A 90 -0.48 8.43 2.17
C ARG A 90 -1.01 7.21 1.43
N GLY A 91 -1.96 7.43 0.53
CA GLY A 91 -2.54 6.36 -0.28
C GLY A 91 -1.57 5.77 -1.29
N LEU A 92 -0.59 6.55 -1.77
CA LEU A 92 0.49 6.12 -2.66
C LEU A 92 1.53 5.30 -1.87
N PHE A 93 1.95 5.81 -0.71
CA PHE A 93 2.89 5.12 0.18
C PHE A 93 2.36 3.74 0.60
N VAL A 94 1.14 3.70 1.16
CA VAL A 94 0.51 2.44 1.58
C VAL A 94 0.40 1.45 0.41
N ARG A 95 0.02 1.94 -0.78
CA ARG A 95 -0.05 1.10 -1.99
C ARG A 95 1.32 0.58 -2.40
N ALA A 96 2.36 1.41 -2.32
CA ALA A 96 3.73 1.03 -2.62
C ALA A 96 4.19 -0.08 -1.66
N CYS A 97 4.05 0.10 -0.34
CA CYS A 97 4.42 -0.90 0.65
C CYS A 97 3.72 -2.24 0.42
N ILE A 98 2.39 -2.24 0.25
CA ILE A 98 1.62 -3.48 0.02
C ILE A 98 2.08 -4.15 -1.28
N LYS A 99 2.22 -3.40 -2.38
CA LYS A 99 2.61 -3.96 -3.67
C LYS A 99 4.03 -4.54 -3.63
N SER A 100 4.99 -3.83 -3.02
CA SER A 100 6.37 -4.27 -2.92
C SER A 100 6.50 -5.47 -1.99
N GLN A 101 5.77 -5.50 -0.86
CA GLN A 101 5.73 -6.66 0.03
C GLN A 101 5.14 -7.89 -0.66
N MET A 102 4.04 -7.75 -1.40
CA MET A 102 3.47 -8.86 -2.16
C MET A 102 4.41 -9.39 -3.24
N ALA A 103 5.18 -8.52 -3.88
CA ALA A 103 6.18 -8.90 -4.88
C ALA A 103 7.44 -9.50 -4.26
N SER A 104 7.73 -9.20 -2.99
CA SER A 104 8.94 -9.66 -2.30
C SER A 104 8.70 -9.90 -0.80
N PRO A 105 8.00 -10.99 -0.43
CA PRO A 105 7.64 -11.26 0.97
C PRO A 105 8.83 -11.49 1.90
N GLY A 106 10.02 -11.81 1.36
CA GLY A 106 11.25 -11.97 2.12
C GLY A 106 11.77 -10.68 2.78
N PHE A 107 11.29 -9.50 2.37
CA PHE A 107 11.65 -8.20 2.96
C PHE A 107 10.50 -7.58 3.77
N THR A 108 9.55 -8.40 4.24
CA THR A 108 8.37 -7.90 4.97
C THR A 108 8.75 -7.15 6.25
N ASP A 109 9.78 -7.62 6.95
CA ASP A 109 10.37 -6.97 8.10
C ASP A 109 10.86 -5.55 7.79
N VAL A 110 11.54 -5.35 6.66
CA VAL A 110 12.01 -4.03 6.21
C VAL A 110 10.83 -3.10 5.90
N PHE A 111 9.82 -3.59 5.18
CA PHE A 111 8.63 -2.79 4.87
C PHE A 111 7.84 -2.42 6.13
N ALA A 112 7.74 -3.32 7.10
CA ALA A 112 7.12 -3.07 8.38
C ALA A 112 7.92 -2.07 9.23
N ALA A 113 9.24 -2.17 9.24
CA ALA A 113 10.12 -1.20 9.91
C ALA A 113 9.97 0.20 9.31
N LEU A 114 9.92 0.30 7.97
CA LEU A 114 9.68 1.57 7.27
C LEU A 114 8.31 2.16 7.66
N ALA A 115 7.26 1.33 7.62
CA ALA A 115 5.92 1.74 8.02
C ALA A 115 5.86 2.17 9.49
N ALA A 116 6.59 1.49 10.38
CA ALA A 116 6.66 1.82 11.80
C ALA A 116 7.28 3.19 12.04
N VAL A 117 8.40 3.50 11.37
CA VAL A 117 9.03 4.82 11.48
C VAL A 117 8.08 5.92 10.98
N VAL A 118 7.41 5.71 9.84
CA VAL A 118 6.40 6.65 9.34
C VAL A 118 5.25 6.82 10.32
N ASN A 119 4.77 5.73 10.93
CA ASN A 119 3.69 5.72 11.91
C ASN A 119 4.00 6.56 13.16
N THR A 120 5.27 6.67 13.57
CA THR A 120 5.66 7.55 14.71
C THR A 120 5.39 9.04 14.45
N LYS A 121 5.28 9.45 13.19
CA LYS A 121 5.03 10.85 12.79
C LYS A 121 3.63 11.05 12.23
N PHE A 122 3.11 10.06 11.52
CA PHE A 122 1.82 10.11 10.82
C PHE A 122 1.01 8.82 11.11
N PRO A 123 0.39 8.69 12.29
CA PRO A 123 -0.37 7.49 12.67
C PRO A 123 -1.50 7.13 11.70
N GLU A 124 -2.10 8.13 11.05
CA GLU A 124 -3.12 7.95 10.01
C GLU A 124 -2.64 7.16 8.80
N VAL A 125 -1.32 7.14 8.55
CA VAL A 125 -0.71 6.31 7.50
C VAL A 125 -0.67 4.85 7.92
N GLY A 126 -0.34 4.56 9.19
CA GLY A 126 -0.36 3.22 9.76
C GLY A 126 -1.77 2.65 9.83
N ASP A 127 -2.76 3.45 10.26
CA ASP A 127 -4.17 3.04 10.26
C ASP A 127 -4.66 2.72 8.84
N LEU A 128 -4.34 3.58 7.85
CA LEU A 128 -4.68 3.31 6.46
C LEU A 128 -3.99 2.05 5.91
N LEU A 129 -2.74 1.78 6.30
CA LEU A 129 -2.02 0.57 5.94
C LEU A 129 -2.73 -0.68 6.47
N LEU A 130 -3.01 -0.72 7.78
CA LEU A 130 -3.68 -1.84 8.43
C LEU A 130 -5.04 -2.11 7.80
N ARG A 131 -5.89 -1.08 7.65
CA ARG A 131 -7.23 -1.23 7.04
C ARG A 131 -7.17 -1.85 5.66
N ARG A 132 -6.20 -1.46 4.83
CA ARG A 132 -6.05 -2.01 3.48
C ARG A 132 -5.53 -3.45 3.47
N ILE A 133 -4.61 -3.79 4.37
CA ILE A 133 -4.13 -5.17 4.50
C ILE A 133 -5.26 -6.08 5.01
N VAL A 134 -6.04 -5.65 6.00
CA VAL A 134 -7.21 -6.40 6.50
C VAL A 134 -8.24 -6.62 5.40
N LEU A 135 -8.57 -5.59 4.60
CA LEU A 135 -9.47 -5.75 3.46
C LEU A 135 -8.91 -6.73 2.41
N GLN A 136 -7.59 -6.75 2.19
CA GLN A 136 -6.95 -7.71 1.29
C GLN A 136 -7.03 -9.13 1.85
N LEU A 137 -6.79 -9.30 3.15
CA LEU A 137 -6.89 -10.55 3.88
C LEU A 137 -8.31 -11.12 3.79
N GLN A 138 -9.34 -10.33 4.10
CA GLN A 138 -10.74 -10.75 4.00
C GLN A 138 -11.10 -11.24 2.59
N ARG A 139 -10.68 -10.48 1.56
CA ARG A 139 -10.91 -10.86 0.16
C ARG A 139 -10.11 -12.09 -0.26
N ALA A 140 -8.92 -12.30 0.30
CA ALA A 140 -8.12 -13.50 0.03
C ALA A 140 -8.76 -14.72 0.69
N TYR A 141 -9.22 -14.59 1.94
CA TYR A 141 -9.91 -15.63 2.68
C TYR A 141 -11.19 -16.09 1.95
N ILE A 142 -12.08 -15.17 1.59
CA ILE A 142 -13.34 -15.49 0.87
C ILE A 142 -13.07 -16.18 -0.48
N ARG A 143 -11.96 -15.86 -1.15
CA ARG A 143 -11.60 -16.45 -2.45
C ARG A 143 -10.70 -17.67 -2.34
N ASN A 144 -10.36 -18.12 -1.13
CA ASN A 144 -9.38 -19.19 -0.90
C ASN A 144 -8.04 -18.92 -1.61
N ASP A 145 -7.59 -17.67 -1.66
CA ASP A 145 -6.31 -17.26 -2.25
C ASP A 145 -5.21 -17.34 -1.17
N LYS A 146 -4.71 -18.56 -0.93
CA LYS A 146 -3.73 -18.86 0.11
C LYS A 146 -2.44 -18.02 0.00
N PRO A 147 -1.82 -17.82 -1.18
CA PRO A 147 -0.63 -16.98 -1.28
C PRO A 147 -0.86 -15.53 -0.83
N LYS A 148 -1.98 -14.92 -1.22
CA LYS A 148 -2.31 -13.54 -0.77
C LYS A 148 -2.66 -13.50 0.72
N LEU A 149 -3.32 -14.53 1.23
CA LEU A 149 -3.63 -14.66 2.65
C LEU A 149 -2.34 -14.71 3.48
N LEU A 150 -1.40 -15.60 3.13
CA LEU A 150 -0.11 -15.73 3.80
C LEU A 150 0.70 -14.43 3.76
N ALA A 151 0.76 -13.75 2.60
CA ALA A 151 1.48 -12.49 2.47
C ALA A 151 0.88 -11.39 3.37
N ALA A 152 -0.46 -11.29 3.43
CA ALA A 152 -1.15 -10.32 4.28
C ALA A 152 -0.96 -10.64 5.77
N MET A 153 -1.10 -11.90 6.17
CA MET A 153 -0.86 -12.36 7.55
C MET A 153 0.58 -12.04 7.98
N LYS A 154 1.58 -12.40 7.16
CA LYS A 154 2.97 -12.09 7.45
C LYS A 154 3.21 -10.59 7.63
N PHE A 155 2.59 -9.74 6.80
CA PHE A 155 2.72 -8.30 6.95
C PHE A 155 2.11 -7.79 8.26
N ILE A 156 0.93 -8.27 8.64
CA ILE A 156 0.32 -7.92 9.94
C ILE A 156 1.21 -8.38 11.09
N ALA A 157 1.79 -9.58 11.03
CA ALA A 157 2.68 -10.10 12.08
C ALA A 157 3.87 -9.18 12.33
N HIS A 158 4.56 -8.73 11.28
CA HIS A 158 5.66 -7.79 11.44
C HIS A 158 5.21 -6.39 11.90
N LEU A 159 4.00 -5.94 11.55
CA LEU A 159 3.45 -4.70 12.09
C LEU A 159 3.14 -4.80 13.59
N VAL A 160 2.73 -5.98 14.07
CA VAL A 160 2.57 -6.27 15.51
C VAL A 160 3.92 -6.32 16.22
N ASN A 161 4.93 -6.95 15.61
CA ASN A 161 6.30 -6.96 16.15
C ASN A 161 6.86 -5.54 16.34
N HIS A 162 6.52 -4.62 15.43
CA HIS A 162 6.90 -3.21 15.54
C HIS A 162 5.92 -2.36 16.37
N GLN A 163 4.90 -2.98 16.98
CA GLN A 163 3.87 -2.30 17.78
C GLN A 163 3.16 -1.16 17.03
N VAL A 164 3.07 -1.27 15.70
CA VAL A 164 2.20 -0.42 14.87
C VAL A 164 0.75 -0.88 15.01
N VAL A 165 0.56 -2.18 15.22
CA VAL A 165 -0.73 -2.84 15.38
C VAL A 165 -0.76 -3.47 16.77
N HIS A 166 -1.87 -3.26 17.49
CA HIS A 166 -2.06 -3.85 18.81
C HIS A 166 -2.18 -5.38 18.70
N GLU A 167 -1.55 -6.10 19.62
CA GLU A 167 -1.54 -7.57 19.70
C GLU A 167 -2.92 -8.21 19.76
N LEU A 168 -3.96 -7.49 20.21
CA LEU A 168 -5.34 -7.98 20.17
C LEU A 168 -5.81 -8.31 18.74
N VAL A 169 -5.37 -7.54 17.74
CA VAL A 169 -5.68 -7.81 16.33
C VAL A 169 -5.08 -9.15 15.88
N ALA A 170 -3.87 -9.49 16.37
CA ALA A 170 -3.25 -10.79 16.07
C ALA A 170 -4.05 -11.94 16.70
N LEU A 171 -4.51 -11.79 17.94
CA LEU A 171 -5.33 -12.79 18.61
C LEU A 171 -6.68 -12.98 17.93
N GLU A 172 -7.35 -11.90 17.53
CA GLU A 172 -8.61 -11.96 16.78
C GLU A 172 -8.45 -12.67 15.43
N LEU A 173 -7.39 -12.37 14.69
CA LEU A 173 -7.12 -13.07 13.42
C LEU A 173 -6.87 -14.56 13.63
N LEU A 174 -6.14 -14.94 14.68
CA LEU A 174 -5.92 -16.34 15.04
C LEU A 174 -7.22 -17.04 15.44
N ALA A 175 -8.07 -16.38 16.23
CA ALA A 175 -9.37 -16.91 16.59
C ALA A 175 -10.26 -17.17 15.35
N VAL A 176 -10.28 -16.24 14.40
CA VAL A 176 -11.03 -16.40 13.13
C VAL A 176 -10.51 -17.57 12.31
N LEU A 177 -9.19 -17.74 12.20
CA LEU A 177 -8.60 -18.86 11.46
C LEU A 177 -8.87 -20.21 12.12
N LEU A 178 -9.00 -20.24 13.45
CA LEU A 178 -9.17 -21.46 14.24
C LEU A 178 -10.62 -21.74 14.65
N GLU A 179 -11.59 -20.91 14.23
CA GLU A 179 -13.01 -21.11 14.55
C GLU A 179 -13.55 -22.38 13.87
N ASN A 180 -13.21 -22.60 12.61
CA ASN A 180 -13.54 -23.81 11.84
C ASN A 180 -12.28 -24.31 11.12
N PRO A 181 -11.37 -25.01 11.83
CA PRO A 181 -10.04 -25.25 11.33
C PRO A 181 -10.03 -26.30 10.20
N SER A 182 -9.40 -25.92 9.10
CA SER A 182 -8.91 -26.77 8.02
C SER A 182 -7.38 -26.84 8.01
N ASP A 183 -6.79 -27.81 7.31
CA ASP A 183 -5.33 -27.93 7.14
C ASP A 183 -4.69 -26.61 6.69
N ASP A 184 -5.31 -25.92 5.73
CA ASP A 184 -4.83 -24.62 5.24
C ASP A 184 -4.91 -23.52 6.30
N SER A 185 -6.02 -23.44 7.04
CA SER A 185 -6.18 -22.41 8.09
C SER A 185 -5.21 -22.62 9.25
N VAL A 186 -4.94 -23.87 9.61
CA VAL A 186 -3.98 -24.24 10.66
C VAL A 186 -2.57 -23.94 10.20
N GLU A 187 -2.21 -24.25 8.94
CA GLU A 187 -0.90 -23.88 8.38
C GLU A 187 -0.69 -22.35 8.40
N VAL A 188 -1.70 -21.58 7.99
CA VAL A 188 -1.65 -20.12 8.02
C VAL A 188 -1.51 -19.60 9.46
N ALA A 189 -2.25 -20.17 10.41
CA ALA A 189 -2.17 -19.79 11.82
C ALA A 189 -0.79 -20.09 12.43
N VAL A 190 -0.24 -21.29 12.17
CA VAL A 190 1.11 -21.67 12.61
C VAL A 190 2.16 -20.75 12.00
N GLY A 191 2.05 -20.43 10.70
CA GLY A 191 2.92 -19.48 10.03
C GLY A 191 2.86 -18.09 10.67
N PHE A 192 1.66 -17.60 10.99
CA PHE A 192 1.48 -16.31 11.64
C PHE A 192 2.07 -16.26 13.05
N VAL A 193 1.81 -17.28 13.88
CA VAL A 193 2.43 -17.41 15.22
C VAL A 193 3.94 -17.55 15.13
N THR A 194 4.48 -18.16 14.07
CA THR A 194 5.94 -18.24 13.88
C THR A 194 6.57 -16.86 13.69
N GLU A 195 5.87 -15.93 13.01
CA GLU A 195 6.38 -14.59 12.72
C GLU A 195 6.23 -13.62 13.91
N CYS A 196 5.15 -13.69 14.69
CA CYS A 196 4.89 -12.78 15.82
C CYS A 196 4.70 -13.43 17.20
N GLY A 197 4.98 -14.72 17.35
CA GLY A 197 4.75 -15.45 18.60
C GLY A 197 5.56 -14.91 19.78
N SER A 198 6.80 -14.46 19.54
CA SER A 198 7.65 -13.89 20.59
C SER A 198 7.02 -12.63 21.21
N ILE A 199 6.55 -11.68 20.39
CA ILE A 199 5.93 -10.47 20.94
C ILE A 199 4.59 -10.76 21.62
N LEU A 200 3.84 -11.76 21.13
CA LEU A 200 2.61 -12.22 21.78
C LEU A 200 2.89 -12.87 23.13
N GLN A 201 3.99 -13.64 23.25
CA GLN A 201 4.42 -14.22 24.51
C GLN A 201 4.79 -13.13 25.53
N ASP A 202 5.44 -12.07 25.09
CA ASP A 202 5.88 -10.97 25.95
C ASP A 202 4.71 -10.08 26.39
N LEU A 203 3.77 -9.78 25.49
CA LEU A 203 2.67 -8.84 25.76
C LEU A 203 1.40 -9.51 26.29
N THR A 204 1.06 -10.71 25.80
CA THR A 204 -0.21 -11.40 26.08
C THR A 204 -0.02 -12.93 26.20
N PRO A 205 0.77 -13.41 27.17
CA PRO A 205 1.09 -14.84 27.30
C PRO A 205 -0.17 -15.70 27.44
N ARG A 206 -1.16 -15.25 28.22
CA ARG A 206 -2.43 -15.97 28.39
C ARG A 206 -3.25 -16.05 27.09
N GLY A 207 -3.22 -15.00 26.27
CA GLY A 207 -3.88 -15.01 24.96
C GLY A 207 -3.23 -16.02 24.03
N LEU A 208 -1.90 -16.03 23.99
CA LEU A 208 -1.13 -17.00 23.20
C LEU A 208 -1.34 -18.44 23.68
N ASP A 209 -1.30 -18.70 24.99
CA ASP A 209 -1.54 -20.02 25.57
C ASP A 209 -2.91 -20.59 25.16
N GLY A 210 -3.95 -19.72 25.13
CA GLY A 210 -5.28 -20.10 24.66
C GLY A 210 -5.29 -20.53 23.20
N ILE A 211 -4.60 -19.80 22.34
CA ILE A 211 -4.47 -20.15 20.91
C ILE A 211 -3.68 -21.46 20.72
N VAL A 212 -2.57 -21.64 21.44
CA VAL A 212 -1.76 -22.86 21.37
C VAL A 212 -2.56 -24.08 21.83
N SER A 213 -3.32 -23.94 22.91
CA SER A 213 -4.20 -24.99 23.41
C SER A 213 -5.27 -25.39 22.38
N CYS A 214 -5.87 -24.41 21.70
CA CYS A 214 -6.82 -24.67 20.61
C CYS A 214 -6.17 -25.48 19.48
N MET A 215 -4.98 -25.08 19.00
CA MET A 215 -4.25 -25.82 17.97
C MET A 215 -3.90 -27.25 18.39
N GLN A 216 -3.49 -27.45 19.65
CA GLN A 216 -3.15 -28.77 20.19
C GLN A 216 -4.37 -29.70 20.28
N ASN A 217 -5.51 -29.20 20.76
CA ASN A 217 -6.74 -29.99 20.86
C ASN A 217 -7.18 -30.53 19.49
N HIS A 218 -7.03 -29.75 18.42
CA HIS A 218 -7.30 -30.25 17.06
C HIS A 218 -6.29 -31.32 16.60
N ARG A 219 -5.00 -31.17 16.94
CA ARG A 219 -3.99 -32.20 16.64
C ARG A 219 -4.28 -33.54 17.33
N TYR A 220 -4.86 -33.52 18.53
CA TYR A 220 -5.30 -34.75 19.23
C TYR A 220 -6.54 -35.39 18.59
N VAL A 221 -7.46 -34.61 18.00
CA VAL A 221 -8.61 -35.17 17.26
C VAL A 221 -8.16 -35.97 16.03
N TYR A 222 -7.13 -35.52 15.31
CA TYR A 222 -6.58 -36.26 14.16
C TYR A 222 -5.68 -37.46 14.55
N PHE A 223 -5.14 -37.49 15.78
CA PHE A 223 -4.24 -38.57 16.22
C PHE A 223 -4.94 -39.64 17.09
N TRP A 224 -6.13 -39.36 17.64
CA TRP A 224 -6.90 -40.27 18.50
C TRP A 224 -8.44 -40.27 18.28
N GLY A 225 -8.95 -39.84 17.11
CA GLY A 225 -10.33 -40.08 16.67
C GLY A 225 -10.31 -40.86 15.35
N ILE A 226 -10.85 -42.09 15.30
CA ILE A 226 -12.19 -42.42 14.78
C ILE A 226 -12.35 -42.09 13.30
#